data_AF-A0A946I605-F1
#
_entry.id   AF-A0A946I605-F1
#
_cell.length_a   1.000
_cell.length_b   1.000
_cell.length_c   1.000
_cell.angle_alpha   90.00
_cell.angle_beta   90.00
_cell.angle_gamma   90.00
#
_symmetry.space_group_name_H-M   'P 1'
#
loop_
_entity.id
_entity.type
_entity.pdbx_description
1 polymer ?
#
loop_
_entity_poly.entity_id
_entity_poly.type
_entity_poly.pdbx_seq_one_letter_code
_entity_poly.pdbx_strand_id
1 'polypeptide(L)'
;MKKILFLFFVVFLSFSSQASHFIGGEITWECDKDSLSPNYGKYTFYMTIYQDCDGIDFSTTGYNIDVHNHPSLFSINLPFVSSVDISPTGVPGSTPCYDCNTQPFGTFGAVKQWNYASAPTTITGSPSADGWHFTWGTCCRSGNITNINTPGSMDWTVRSVMYPYTDPSGTIFPNSNECYENSPIFKEEPKTI
;
A
#
# COMPACT_ATOMS: atom_id res chain seq x y z
N MET A 1 -7.84 38.12 37.74
CA MET A 1 -8.99 37.43 37.13
C MET A 1 -8.77 37.08 35.64
N LYS A 2 -8.37 38.02 34.76
CA LYS A 2 -8.11 37.72 33.33
C LYS A 2 -7.06 36.61 33.06
N LYS A 3 -6.01 36.51 33.88
CA LYS A 3 -4.97 35.47 33.74
C LYS A 3 -5.44 34.05 34.07
N ILE A 4 -6.41 33.91 34.98
CA ILE A 4 -7.01 32.60 35.34
C ILE A 4 -7.95 32.13 34.22
N LEU A 5 -8.66 33.07 33.58
CA LEU A 5 -9.54 32.77 32.44
C LEU A 5 -8.75 32.22 31.24
N PHE A 6 -7.54 32.74 30.99
CA PHE A 6 -6.66 32.25 29.93
C PHE A 6 -6.16 30.83 30.19
N LEU A 7 -5.86 30.51 31.47
CA LEU A 7 -5.44 29.16 31.86
C LEU A 7 -6.58 28.14 31.69
N PHE A 8 -7.82 28.52 32.01
CA PHE A 8 -9.00 27.69 31.77
C PHE A 8 -9.26 27.44 30.29
N PHE A 9 -9.00 28.42 29.41
CA PHE A 9 -9.20 28.27 27.96
C PHE A 9 -8.21 27.28 27.32
N VAL A 10 -6.98 27.18 27.83
CA VAL A 10 -5.96 26.25 27.32
C VAL A 10 -6.25 24.80 27.73
N VAL A 11 -6.89 24.57 28.88
CA VAL A 11 -7.23 23.21 29.37
C VAL A 11 -8.36 22.56 28.56
N PHE A 12 -9.20 23.35 27.86
CA PHE A 12 -10.26 22.82 26.99
C PHE A 12 -9.80 22.49 25.56
N LEU A 13 -8.52 22.71 25.22
CA LEU A 13 -7.95 22.29 23.95
C LEU A 13 -7.47 20.84 24.03
N SER A 14 -8.42 19.91 24.12
CA SER A 14 -8.15 18.48 23.95
C SER A 14 -7.97 18.20 22.46
N PHE A 15 -6.74 17.96 22.03
CA PHE A 15 -6.47 17.43 20.69
C PHE A 15 -6.67 15.92 20.72
N SER A 16 -7.62 15.42 19.95
CA SER A 16 -7.75 13.98 19.68
C SER A 16 -6.60 13.56 18.74
N SER A 17 -5.64 12.78 19.23
CA SER A 17 -4.68 12.11 18.35
C SER A 17 -5.30 10.81 17.83
N GLN A 18 -5.58 10.77 16.53
CA GLN A 18 -5.93 9.52 15.84
C GLN A 18 -4.62 8.81 15.46
N ALA A 19 -4.46 7.55 15.85
CA ALA A 19 -3.36 6.72 15.36
C ALA A 19 -3.77 6.07 14.04
N SER A 20 -2.86 6.03 13.06
CA SER A 20 -3.10 5.26 11.84
C SER A 20 -2.63 3.83 12.05
N HIS A 21 -3.53 2.85 11.93
CA HIS A 21 -3.22 1.44 12.15
C HIS A 21 -3.04 0.73 10.82
N PHE A 22 -1.85 0.88 10.24
CA PHE A 22 -1.47 0.15 9.03
C PHE A 22 -0.92 -1.22 9.40
N ILE A 23 -1.31 -2.23 8.63
CA ILE A 23 -0.92 -3.62 8.82
C ILE A 23 0.19 -3.98 7.83
N GLY A 24 0.06 -3.52 6.59
CA GLY A 24 1.03 -3.76 5.53
C GLY A 24 0.48 -3.36 4.17
N GLY A 25 1.09 -3.87 3.11
CA GLY A 25 0.61 -3.67 1.76
C GLY A 25 1.56 -4.28 0.74
N GLU A 26 1.17 -4.16 -0.51
CA GLU A 26 1.87 -4.72 -1.65
C GLU A 26 1.82 -3.76 -2.84
N ILE A 27 2.85 -3.84 -3.67
CA ILE A 27 2.89 -3.19 -4.98
C ILE A 27 3.10 -4.30 -6.01
N THR A 28 2.22 -4.39 -6.99
CA THR A 28 2.30 -5.36 -8.08
C THR A 28 2.10 -4.66 -9.42
N TRP A 29 2.34 -5.37 -10.50
CA TRP A 29 2.03 -4.89 -11.84
C TRP A 29 1.51 -6.02 -12.72
N GLU A 30 0.81 -5.66 -13.78
CA GLU A 30 0.44 -6.56 -14.85
C GLU A 30 0.99 -6.03 -16.17
N CYS A 31 1.60 -6.92 -16.95
CA CYS A 31 2.03 -6.66 -18.33
C CYS A 31 0.92 -7.04 -19.31
N ASP A 32 0.45 -6.07 -20.11
CA ASP A 32 -0.50 -6.34 -21.18
C ASP A 32 0.20 -7.00 -22.39
N LYS A 33 0.02 -8.31 -22.52
CA LYS A 33 0.60 -9.12 -23.58
C LYS A 33 -0.36 -9.39 -24.74
N ASP A 34 -1.57 -8.84 -24.72
CA ASP A 34 -2.51 -9.04 -25.82
C ASP A 34 -2.12 -8.13 -26.99
N SER A 35 -1.61 -8.74 -28.07
CA SER A 35 -1.23 -8.01 -29.30
C SER A 35 -2.36 -7.20 -29.95
N LEU A 36 -3.62 -7.48 -29.61
CA LEU A 36 -4.79 -6.74 -30.08
C LEU A 36 -5.19 -5.59 -29.16
N SER A 37 -4.62 -5.53 -27.94
CA SER A 37 -4.90 -4.47 -26.99
C SER A 37 -4.25 -3.15 -27.41
N PRO A 38 -4.95 -2.00 -27.30
CA PRO A 38 -4.33 -0.68 -27.47
C PRO A 38 -3.26 -0.37 -26.39
N ASN A 39 -3.16 -1.21 -25.37
CA ASN A 39 -2.17 -1.12 -24.30
C ASN A 39 -1.11 -2.22 -24.35
N TYR A 40 -1.05 -2.99 -25.45
CA TYR A 40 0.00 -3.98 -25.67
C TYR A 40 1.39 -3.43 -25.28
N GLY A 41 2.09 -4.18 -24.45
CA GLY A 41 3.44 -3.85 -24.00
C GLY A 41 3.53 -2.85 -22.85
N LYS A 42 2.39 -2.39 -22.30
CA LYS A 42 2.34 -1.50 -21.13
C LYS A 42 2.14 -2.26 -19.83
N TYR A 43 2.52 -1.61 -18.73
CA TYR A 43 2.27 -2.07 -17.37
C TYR A 43 1.11 -1.33 -16.73
N THR A 44 0.24 -2.04 -16.02
CA THR A 44 -0.68 -1.45 -15.03
C THR A 44 -0.14 -1.76 -13.65
N PHE A 45 0.14 -0.73 -12.84
CA PHE A 45 0.61 -0.90 -11.47
C PHE A 45 -0.56 -0.92 -10.50
N TYR A 46 -0.47 -1.77 -9.49
CA TYR A 46 -1.42 -1.86 -8.41
C TYR A 46 -0.71 -1.63 -7.09
N MET A 47 -1.36 -0.92 -6.19
CA MET A 47 -0.94 -0.80 -4.82
C MET A 47 -2.13 -1.15 -3.94
N THR A 48 -1.93 -2.14 -3.08
CA THR A 48 -2.94 -2.60 -2.13
C THR A 48 -2.41 -2.40 -0.73
N ILE A 49 -3.15 -1.66 0.09
CA ILE A 49 -2.78 -1.36 1.47
C ILE A 49 -3.78 -2.00 2.43
N TYR A 50 -3.27 -2.65 3.47
CA TYR A 50 -4.05 -3.29 4.51
C TYR A 50 -4.03 -2.45 5.78
N GLN A 51 -5.21 -2.14 6.27
CA GLN A 51 -5.45 -1.24 7.39
C GLN A 51 -6.30 -1.95 8.43
N ASP A 52 -6.02 -1.73 9.70
CA ASP A 52 -6.99 -2.00 10.76
C ASP A 52 -8.13 -0.96 10.66
N CYS A 53 -9.37 -1.45 10.72
CA CYS A 53 -10.57 -0.62 10.54
C CYS A 53 -10.74 0.49 11.59
N ASP A 54 -10.07 0.41 12.75
CA ASP A 54 -10.06 1.48 13.77
C ASP A 54 -9.06 2.61 13.45
N GLY A 55 -8.28 2.46 12.38
CA GLY A 55 -7.33 3.48 11.92
C GLY A 55 -7.95 4.60 11.09
N ILE A 56 -7.11 5.57 10.71
CA ILE A 56 -7.50 6.65 9.79
C ILE A 56 -7.58 6.11 8.36
N ASP A 57 -8.73 6.31 7.73
CA ASP A 57 -8.97 5.99 6.32
C ASP A 57 -7.94 6.67 5.39
N PHE A 58 -7.50 5.94 4.36
CA PHE A 58 -6.59 6.47 3.34
C PHE A 58 -7.30 7.39 2.34
N SER A 59 -6.50 8.10 1.54
CA SER A 59 -6.99 8.99 0.48
C SER A 59 -7.82 8.23 -0.55
N THR A 60 -9.01 8.74 -0.84
CA THR A 60 -9.85 8.28 -1.97
C THR A 60 -9.55 9.04 -3.27
N THR A 61 -8.52 9.89 -3.30
CA THR A 61 -8.05 10.56 -4.53
C THR A 61 -6.99 9.71 -5.24
N GLY A 62 -6.10 9.07 -4.47
CA GLY A 62 -4.97 8.32 -4.99
C GLY A 62 -3.64 8.74 -4.36
N TYR A 63 -2.59 8.03 -4.77
CA TYR A 63 -1.21 8.24 -4.34
C TYR A 63 -0.25 8.10 -5.52
N ASN A 64 1.00 8.48 -5.29
CA ASN A 64 2.09 8.21 -6.20
C ASN A 64 3.00 7.16 -5.57
N ILE A 65 3.41 6.14 -6.32
CA ILE A 65 4.56 5.32 -5.95
C ILE A 65 5.84 5.98 -6.46
N ASP A 66 6.91 5.89 -5.69
CA ASP A 66 8.24 6.36 -6.08
C ASP A 66 8.99 5.26 -6.83
N VAL A 67 9.72 5.65 -7.87
CA VAL A 67 10.52 4.76 -8.71
C VAL A 67 12.00 5.06 -8.50
N HIS A 68 12.76 4.04 -8.12
CA HIS A 68 14.20 4.12 -7.88
C HIS A 68 14.96 3.25 -8.86
N ASN A 69 16.23 3.60 -9.05
CA ASN A 69 17.16 2.89 -9.94
C ASN A 69 16.71 2.83 -11.42
N HIS A 70 15.78 3.71 -11.81
CA HIS A 70 15.36 3.89 -13.19
C HIS A 70 15.96 5.21 -13.74
N PRO A 71 16.43 5.26 -15.00
CA PRO A 71 17.14 6.43 -15.55
C PRO A 71 16.30 7.72 -15.67
N SER A 72 15.00 7.62 -15.96
CA SER A 72 14.14 8.79 -16.23
C SER A 72 12.75 8.80 -15.59
N LEU A 73 12.24 7.65 -15.14
CA LEU A 73 10.97 7.50 -14.44
C LEU A 73 11.23 7.55 -12.93
N PHE A 74 10.61 8.51 -12.25
CA PHE A 74 10.81 8.72 -10.80
C PHE A 74 9.54 8.48 -10.00
N SER A 75 8.37 8.45 -10.63
CA SER A 75 7.09 8.29 -9.95
C SER A 75 6.01 7.81 -10.90
N ILE A 76 5.04 7.05 -10.37
CA ILE A 76 3.84 6.60 -11.10
C ILE A 76 2.62 6.96 -10.26
N ASN A 77 1.61 7.60 -10.89
CA ASN A 77 0.36 7.96 -10.24
C ASN A 77 -0.62 6.78 -10.22
N LEU A 78 -1.18 6.50 -9.04
CA LEU A 78 -2.18 5.45 -8.80
C LEU A 78 -3.43 6.07 -8.16
N PRO A 79 -4.44 6.41 -8.98
CA PRO A 79 -5.77 6.78 -8.48
C PRO A 79 -6.40 5.71 -7.60
N PHE A 80 -7.26 6.14 -6.69
CA PHE A 80 -8.06 5.23 -5.86
C PHE A 80 -9.03 4.43 -6.73
N VAL A 81 -9.16 3.14 -6.44
CA VAL A 81 -10.06 2.23 -7.13
C VAL A 81 -11.20 1.79 -6.22
N SER A 82 -10.86 1.22 -5.06
CA SER A 82 -11.85 0.66 -4.13
C SER A 82 -11.28 0.48 -2.74
N SER A 83 -12.16 0.33 -1.76
CA SER A 83 -11.83 -0.26 -0.47
C SER A 83 -12.83 -1.37 -0.15
N VAL A 84 -12.36 -2.38 0.57
CA VAL A 84 -13.17 -3.56 0.92
C VAL A 84 -12.81 -4.07 2.31
N ASP A 85 -13.81 -4.46 3.08
CA ASP A 85 -13.62 -5.15 4.36
C ASP A 85 -13.23 -6.61 4.08
N ILE A 86 -12.04 -7.01 4.54
CA ILE A 86 -11.48 -8.35 4.40
C ILE A 86 -11.32 -9.04 5.77
N SER A 87 -12.08 -8.60 6.77
CA SER A 87 -11.99 -9.14 8.12
C SER A 87 -12.32 -10.64 8.14
N PRO A 88 -11.66 -11.44 9.02
CA PRO A 88 -11.93 -12.86 9.12
C PRO A 88 -13.40 -13.14 9.44
N THR A 89 -13.97 -14.12 8.77
CA THR A 89 -15.29 -14.65 9.14
C THR A 89 -15.13 -15.54 10.38
N GLY A 90 -15.84 -15.20 11.45
CA GLY A 90 -15.71 -15.92 12.71
C GLY A 90 -16.27 -17.32 12.69
N VAL A 91 -15.77 -18.15 13.61
CA VAL A 91 -16.29 -19.50 13.85
C VAL A 91 -17.36 -19.41 14.94
N PRO A 92 -18.55 -20.02 14.76
CA PRO A 92 -19.56 -20.06 15.80
C PRO A 92 -18.99 -20.65 17.12
N GLY A 93 -19.08 -19.89 18.21
CA GLY A 93 -18.62 -20.31 19.54
C GLY A 93 -17.18 -19.95 19.91
N SER A 94 -16.42 -19.25 19.05
CA SER A 94 -15.11 -18.68 19.38
C SER A 94 -15.18 -17.21 19.81
N THR A 95 -14.00 -16.62 20.11
CA THR A 95 -13.78 -15.18 20.34
C THR A 95 -14.48 -14.31 19.27
N PRO A 96 -14.97 -13.10 19.58
CA PRO A 96 -15.64 -12.25 18.60
C PRO A 96 -14.74 -11.96 17.41
N CYS A 97 -15.19 -12.26 16.20
CA CYS A 97 -14.58 -11.76 14.98
C CYS A 97 -15.27 -10.45 14.62
N TYR A 98 -14.47 -9.39 14.55
CA TYR A 98 -14.95 -8.06 14.20
C TYR A 98 -14.92 -7.88 12.69
N ASP A 99 -15.86 -7.09 12.20
CA ASP A 99 -15.79 -6.44 10.89
C ASP A 99 -15.54 -4.94 11.07
N CYS A 100 -15.35 -4.18 9.99
CA CYS A 100 -15.11 -2.75 10.05
C CYS A 100 -16.26 -1.94 10.67
N ASN A 101 -17.44 -2.53 10.86
CA ASN A 101 -18.60 -1.85 11.46
C ASN A 101 -18.78 -2.18 12.94
N THR A 102 -18.23 -3.32 13.39
CA THR A 102 -18.49 -3.91 14.71
C THR A 102 -17.26 -3.90 15.61
N GLN A 103 -16.07 -3.57 15.08
CA GLN A 103 -14.85 -3.45 15.87
C GLN A 103 -14.97 -2.36 16.95
N PRO A 104 -14.79 -2.70 18.24
CA PRO A 104 -14.71 -1.70 19.30
C PRO A 104 -13.47 -0.82 19.15
N PHE A 105 -13.58 0.46 19.52
CA PHE A 105 -12.46 1.39 19.53
C PHE A 105 -11.28 0.88 20.38
N GLY A 106 -10.07 1.00 19.86
CA GLY A 106 -8.83 0.55 20.49
C GLY A 106 -8.63 -0.97 20.46
N THR A 107 -9.44 -1.70 19.68
CA THR A 107 -9.25 -3.14 19.45
C THR A 107 -8.77 -3.40 18.03
N PHE A 108 -8.07 -4.51 17.86
CA PHE A 108 -7.56 -4.97 16.58
C PHE A 108 -8.22 -6.30 16.22
N GLY A 109 -8.56 -6.50 14.95
CA GLY A 109 -9.11 -7.77 14.45
C GLY A 109 -9.83 -7.65 13.12
N ALA A 110 -10.39 -6.47 12.82
CA ALA A 110 -11.02 -6.15 11.55
C ALA A 110 -10.01 -5.47 10.60
N VAL A 111 -10.03 -5.87 9.33
CA VAL A 111 -9.08 -5.39 8.32
C VAL A 111 -9.82 -4.83 7.11
N LYS A 112 -9.43 -3.63 6.71
CA LYS A 112 -9.84 -2.97 5.47
C LYS A 112 -8.70 -2.98 4.46
N GLN A 113 -8.99 -3.38 3.24
CA GLN A 113 -8.10 -3.29 2.10
C GLN A 113 -8.40 -2.03 1.30
N TRP A 114 -7.36 -1.34 0.84
CA TRP A 114 -7.42 -0.16 -0.01
C TRP A 114 -6.66 -0.41 -1.31
N ASN A 115 -7.34 -0.25 -2.43
CA ASN A 115 -6.83 -0.57 -3.75
C ASN A 115 -6.65 0.68 -4.59
N TYR A 116 -5.46 0.81 -5.17
CA TYR A 116 -5.06 1.87 -6.09
C TYR A 116 -4.50 1.24 -7.37
N ALA A 117 -4.75 1.85 -8.52
CA ALA A 117 -4.25 1.34 -9.78
C ALA A 117 -3.84 2.48 -10.71
N SER A 118 -2.71 2.34 -11.39
CA SER A 118 -2.27 3.31 -12.40
C SER A 118 -3.08 3.18 -13.68
N ALA A 119 -2.98 4.18 -14.55
CA ALA A 119 -3.27 3.95 -15.97
C ALA A 119 -2.19 3.03 -16.60
N PRO A 120 -2.48 2.36 -17.73
CA PRO A 120 -1.48 1.62 -18.49
C PRO A 120 -0.30 2.53 -18.86
N THR A 121 0.88 2.16 -18.39
CA THR A 121 2.10 2.99 -18.42
C THR A 121 3.19 2.28 -19.20
N THR A 122 3.80 2.99 -20.15
CA THR A 122 5.00 2.52 -20.83
C THR A 122 6.21 2.79 -19.93
N ILE A 123 6.95 1.74 -19.58
CA ILE A 123 8.25 1.87 -18.92
C ILE A 123 9.33 1.53 -19.94
N THR A 124 10.26 2.45 -20.15
CA THR A 124 11.29 2.35 -21.19
C THR A 124 12.65 1.99 -20.59
N GLY A 125 13.46 1.29 -21.37
CA GLY A 125 14.76 0.77 -20.92
C GLY A 125 14.64 -0.64 -20.33
N SER A 126 15.75 -1.11 -19.78
CA SER A 126 15.84 -2.44 -19.15
C SER A 126 16.41 -2.29 -17.74
N PRO A 127 15.86 -3.01 -16.73
CA PRO A 127 16.39 -2.96 -15.39
C PRO A 127 17.83 -3.47 -15.32
N SER A 128 18.65 -2.89 -14.43
CA SER A 128 19.96 -3.48 -14.09
C SER A 128 19.78 -4.76 -13.26
N ALA A 129 20.87 -5.45 -12.94
CA ALA A 129 20.82 -6.60 -12.03
C ALA A 129 20.24 -6.26 -10.64
N ASP A 130 20.30 -4.99 -10.22
CA ASP A 130 19.71 -4.51 -8.97
C ASP A 130 18.19 -4.25 -9.07
N GLY A 131 17.65 -4.23 -10.28
CA GLY A 131 16.23 -4.05 -10.56
C GLY A 131 15.72 -2.62 -10.36
N TRP A 132 14.51 -2.33 -10.85
CA TRP A 132 13.82 -1.07 -10.56
C TRP A 132 12.97 -1.24 -9.32
N HIS A 133 13.08 -0.29 -8.37
CA HIS A 133 12.35 -0.38 -7.12
C HIS A 133 11.12 0.51 -7.19
N PHE A 134 9.99 -0.02 -6.77
CA PHE A 134 8.74 0.70 -6.60
C PHE A 134 8.43 0.76 -5.13
N THR A 135 8.31 1.96 -4.57
CA THR A 135 8.06 2.13 -3.14
C THR A 135 6.92 3.08 -2.87
N TRP A 136 6.21 2.81 -1.80
CA TRP A 136 5.31 3.78 -1.19
C TRP A 136 5.33 3.61 0.32
N GLY A 137 5.13 4.70 1.03
CA GLY A 137 5.15 4.70 2.48
C GLY A 137 4.61 5.99 3.03
N THR A 138 4.25 5.93 4.31
CA THR A 138 3.88 7.11 5.08
C THR A 138 4.46 6.95 6.48
N CYS A 139 4.42 8.04 7.22
CA CYS A 139 4.73 7.97 8.62
C CYS A 139 3.70 7.14 9.39
N CYS A 140 4.26 6.59 10.46
CA CYS A 140 3.65 5.93 11.61
C CYS A 140 3.23 4.49 11.35
N ARG A 141 3.99 3.54 11.92
CA ARG A 141 3.55 2.14 12.05
C ARG A 141 2.47 2.01 13.11
N SER A 142 1.78 0.86 13.10
CA SER A 142 0.82 0.50 14.15
C SER A 142 1.46 0.58 15.55
N GLY A 143 0.77 1.22 16.49
CA GLY A 143 1.16 1.30 17.90
C GLY A 143 1.25 -0.06 18.59
N ASN A 144 0.59 -1.09 18.04
CA ASN A 144 0.58 -2.45 18.56
C ASN A 144 1.89 -3.20 18.31
N ILE A 145 2.82 -2.65 17.53
CA ILE A 145 4.14 -3.26 17.31
C ILE A 145 5.00 -3.11 18.57
N THR A 146 5.25 -4.22 19.26
CA THR A 146 5.96 -4.24 20.56
C THR A 146 7.47 -4.46 20.46
N ASN A 147 8.00 -4.77 19.27
CA ASN A 147 9.41 -5.13 19.08
C ASN A 147 10.31 -3.95 18.61
N ILE A 148 9.78 -2.74 18.54
CA ILE A 148 10.52 -1.54 18.14
C ILE A 148 10.11 -0.35 19.03
N ASN A 149 11.04 0.58 19.27
CA ASN A 149 10.77 1.75 20.10
C ASN A 149 9.92 2.77 19.34
N THR A 150 8.86 3.28 19.96
CA THR A 150 8.00 4.34 19.39
C THR A 150 7.48 4.03 17.98
N PRO A 151 6.79 2.88 17.77
CA PRO A 151 6.32 2.45 16.44
C PRO A 151 5.46 3.48 15.73
N GLY A 152 4.57 4.16 16.47
CA GLY A 152 3.73 5.24 15.97
C GLY A 152 4.48 6.52 15.55
N SER A 153 5.81 6.54 15.59
CA SER A 153 6.64 7.63 15.08
C SER A 153 7.66 7.17 14.03
N MET A 154 7.58 5.91 13.61
CA MET A 154 8.47 5.36 12.59
C MET A 154 7.74 5.16 11.27
N ASP A 155 8.46 5.38 10.19
CA ASP A 155 7.95 5.17 8.84
C ASP A 155 7.84 3.68 8.52
N TRP A 156 6.94 3.40 7.58
CA TRP A 156 6.86 2.11 6.93
C TRP A 156 6.88 2.29 5.43
N THR A 157 7.28 1.24 4.74
CA THR A 157 7.44 1.28 3.29
C THR A 157 7.06 -0.08 2.73
N VAL A 158 6.15 -0.07 1.77
CA VAL A 158 5.94 -1.20 0.86
C VAL A 158 6.88 -1.04 -0.31
N ARG A 159 7.51 -2.15 -0.70
CA ARG A 159 8.52 -2.17 -1.75
C ARG A 159 8.35 -3.41 -2.59
N SER A 160 8.38 -3.21 -3.91
CA SER A 160 8.54 -4.28 -4.89
C SER A 160 9.68 -3.95 -5.85
N VAL A 161 10.31 -4.98 -6.42
CA VAL A 161 11.47 -4.82 -7.29
C VAL A 161 11.23 -5.56 -8.60
N MET A 162 11.33 -4.85 -9.71
CA MET A 162 11.27 -5.43 -11.05
C MET A 162 12.69 -5.76 -11.52
N TYR A 163 13.00 -7.04 -11.59
CA TYR A 163 14.26 -7.55 -12.11
C TYR A 163 14.23 -7.75 -13.62
N PRO A 164 15.37 -7.67 -14.32
CA PRO A 164 15.40 -7.95 -15.75
C PRO A 164 15.10 -9.44 -15.98
N TYR A 165 14.29 -9.74 -16.98
CA TYR A 165 14.10 -11.10 -17.47
C TYR A 165 14.87 -11.29 -18.78
N THR A 166 15.74 -12.29 -18.86
CA THR A 166 16.41 -12.65 -20.12
C THR A 166 15.75 -13.91 -20.67
N ASP A 167 15.21 -13.82 -21.87
CA ASP A 167 14.58 -14.96 -22.52
C ASP A 167 15.61 -15.95 -23.10
N PRO A 168 15.18 -17.14 -23.59
CA PRO A 168 16.11 -18.12 -24.17
C PRO A 168 16.85 -17.65 -25.43
N SER A 169 16.40 -16.57 -26.08
CA SER A 169 17.06 -15.96 -27.24
C SER A 169 18.13 -14.93 -26.85
N GLY A 170 18.25 -14.61 -25.56
CA GLY A 170 19.17 -13.58 -25.03
C GLY A 170 18.57 -12.18 -24.98
N THR A 171 17.27 -12.03 -25.26
CA THR A 171 16.57 -10.75 -25.21
C THR A 171 16.23 -10.40 -23.77
N ILE A 172 16.60 -9.20 -23.32
CA ILE A 172 16.33 -8.70 -21.97
C ILE A 172 15.01 -7.91 -21.97
N PHE A 173 14.14 -8.16 -21.00
CA PHE A 173 12.86 -7.48 -20.83
C PHE A 173 12.75 -6.75 -19.48
N PRO A 174 11.98 -5.66 -19.40
CA PRO A 174 11.37 -4.94 -20.53
C PRO A 174 12.40 -4.37 -21.52
N ASN A 175 12.01 -4.23 -22.78
CA ASN A 175 12.77 -3.53 -23.83
C ASN A 175 11.82 -2.93 -24.86
N SER A 176 12.15 -1.78 -25.47
CA SER A 176 11.49 -1.27 -26.69
C SER A 176 9.94 -1.31 -26.71
N ASN A 177 9.28 -0.99 -25.60
CA ASN A 177 7.82 -1.07 -25.41
C ASN A 177 7.23 -2.50 -25.32
N GLU A 178 8.04 -3.53 -25.17
CA GLU A 178 7.62 -4.88 -24.81
C GLU A 178 7.81 -5.07 -23.30
N CYS A 179 6.69 -5.25 -22.60
CA CYS A 179 6.69 -5.60 -21.19
C CYS A 179 6.91 -7.11 -21.00
N TYR A 180 7.26 -7.51 -19.78
CA TYR A 180 7.30 -8.90 -19.37
C TYR A 180 6.63 -9.07 -18.01
N GLU A 181 5.91 -10.18 -17.85
CA GLU A 181 5.20 -10.47 -16.60
C GLU A 181 6.17 -11.12 -15.61
N ASN A 182 6.64 -10.34 -14.66
CA ASN A 182 7.55 -10.72 -13.58
C ASN A 182 7.11 -10.12 -12.23
N SER A 183 5.84 -9.72 -12.10
CA SER A 183 5.32 -9.19 -10.85
C SER A 183 5.37 -10.23 -9.73
N PRO A 184 5.58 -9.81 -8.48
CA PRO A 184 5.33 -10.67 -7.32
C PRO A 184 3.92 -11.25 -7.35
N ILE A 185 3.78 -12.52 -6.96
CA ILE A 185 2.50 -13.22 -6.86
C ILE A 185 2.21 -13.54 -5.40
N PHE A 186 1.12 -12.98 -4.87
CA PHE A 186 0.60 -13.29 -3.55
C PHE A 186 -0.54 -14.29 -3.69
N LYS A 187 -0.37 -15.49 -3.11
CA LYS A 187 -1.32 -16.60 -3.27
C LYS A 187 -2.47 -16.58 -2.25
N GLU A 188 -2.32 -15.79 -1.20
CA GLU A 188 -3.26 -15.72 -0.11
C GLU A 188 -3.46 -14.25 0.26
N GLU A 189 -4.72 -13.88 0.50
CA GLU A 189 -5.03 -12.61 1.13
C GLU A 189 -4.46 -12.60 2.56
N PRO A 190 -3.98 -11.45 3.05
CA PRO A 190 -3.55 -11.37 4.44
C PRO A 190 -4.73 -11.64 5.36
N LYS A 191 -4.51 -12.55 6.32
CA LYS A 191 -5.48 -12.88 7.36
C LYS A 191 -4.95 -12.42 8.70
N THR A 192 -5.82 -11.81 9.49
CA THR A 192 -5.59 -11.69 10.94
C THR A 192 -5.93 -13.02 11.60
N ILE A 193 -5.12 -13.41 12.59
CA ILE A 193 -5.22 -14.67 13.34
C ILE A 193 -5.98 -14.43 14.63
#